data_AF-A0A3D4QRT8-F1
#
_entry.id   AF-A0A3D4QRT8-F1
#
_cell.length_a   1.000
_cell.length_b   1.000
_cell.length_c   1.000
_cell.angle_alpha   90.00
_cell.angle_beta   90.00
_cell.angle_gamma   90.00
#
_symmetry.space_group_name_H-M   'P 1'
#
loop_
_entity.id
_entity.type
_entity.pdbx_description
1 polymer ?
#
loop_
_entity_poly.entity_id
_entity_poly.type
_entity_poly.pdbx_seq_one_letter_code
_entity_poly.pdbx_strand_id
1 'polypeptide(L)'
;MNGNKPTFKLKDMKNKLYIFIVGTMLFLLGCQTPDDLIPSTATNGITSISAFFTDEDGNILDENNGKFTATVTDGSYDIVIPVSYYYPENSDDLVTEQMLVNMRVEAVLGDNVMISPSLLYLDLSSGKKYTFTVVDQMKQVHEYTIRAEITKSAACAIEEFNLPGFSISGVINESNKTISLVSADDLTSELAEFKLSPHATISPDPSATPLNYNEEQIFTVTAHNGTTQATYTVKKSMPDKISSGIRPGSAKILFAKKLIAELGAPVSNP
;
A
#
# COMPACT_ATOMS: atom_id res chain seq x y z
N MET A 1 80.60 63.64 18.57
CA MET A 1 81.10 62.63 17.61
C MET A 1 79.93 62.15 16.76
N ASN A 2 80.19 62.03 15.46
CA ASN A 2 79.24 61.91 14.37
C ASN A 2 78.48 60.57 14.41
N GLY A 3 77.15 60.58 14.33
CA GLY A 3 76.31 59.39 14.36
C GLY A 3 75.27 59.42 13.24
N ASN A 4 75.69 58.99 12.05
CA ASN A 4 74.88 58.92 10.84
C ASN A 4 73.78 57.84 11.00
N LYS A 5 72.49 58.23 11.00
CA LYS A 5 71.35 57.30 11.00
C LYS A 5 71.07 56.81 9.58
N PRO A 6 71.09 55.50 9.29
CA PRO A 6 70.49 54.98 8.07
C PRO A 6 68.96 54.91 8.27
N THR A 7 68.22 55.66 7.46
CA THR A 7 66.76 55.54 7.34
C THR A 7 66.42 54.24 6.60
N PHE A 8 66.02 53.21 7.36
CA PHE A 8 65.48 51.98 6.80
C PHE A 8 64.06 52.24 6.26
N LYS A 9 63.82 51.98 4.98
CA LYS A 9 62.55 52.29 4.31
C LYS A 9 61.41 51.39 4.83
N LEU A 10 60.59 51.93 5.73
CA LEU A 10 59.38 51.27 6.27
C LEU A 10 58.32 50.91 5.21
N LYS A 11 58.39 51.48 4.00
CA LYS A 11 57.36 51.33 2.97
C LYS A 11 57.40 49.97 2.25
N ASP A 12 58.59 49.36 2.11
CA ASP A 12 58.75 48.08 1.40
C ASP A 12 58.41 46.85 2.27
N MET A 13 58.55 46.95 3.60
CA MET A 13 58.13 45.88 4.53
C MET A 13 56.61 45.79 4.68
N LYS A 14 55.88 46.91 4.56
CA LYS A 14 54.41 46.90 4.65
C LYS A 14 53.75 46.21 3.45
N ASN A 15 54.27 46.39 2.23
CA ASN A 15 53.73 45.73 1.04
C ASN A 15 54.00 44.21 1.03
N LYS A 16 55.18 43.79 1.50
CA LYS A 16 55.51 42.36 1.62
C LYS A 16 54.74 41.68 2.77
N LEU A 17 54.47 42.40 3.86
CA LEU A 17 53.64 41.92 4.96
C LEU A 17 52.16 41.79 4.54
N TYR A 18 51.62 42.74 3.77
CA TYR A 18 50.26 42.64 3.24
C TYR A 18 50.10 41.45 2.27
N ILE A 19 51.09 41.18 1.41
CA ILE A 19 51.07 40.02 0.50
C ILE A 19 51.16 38.70 1.28
N PHE A 20 51.93 38.65 2.37
CA PHE A 20 52.04 37.45 3.21
C PHE A 20 50.74 37.19 4.01
N ILE A 21 50.09 38.24 4.52
CA ILE A 21 48.81 38.16 5.26
C ILE A 21 47.65 37.77 4.33
N VAL A 22 47.60 38.30 3.12
CA VAL A 22 46.58 37.92 2.11
C VAL A 22 46.80 36.49 1.60
N GLY A 23 48.06 36.05 1.48
CA GLY A 23 48.41 34.67 1.12
C GLY A 23 48.08 33.63 2.18
N THR A 24 48.18 33.98 3.47
CA THR A 24 47.81 33.08 4.59
C THR A 24 46.29 33.04 4.85
N MET A 25 45.57 34.11 4.51
CA MET A 25 44.10 34.15 4.62
C MET A 25 43.40 33.21 3.60
N LEU A 26 44.05 32.89 2.47
CA LEU A 26 43.52 31.99 1.44
C LEU A 26 43.70 30.49 1.76
N PHE A 27 44.52 30.12 2.74
CA PHE A 27 44.69 28.73 3.17
C PHE A 27 43.69 28.30 4.27
N LEU A 28 42.99 29.25 4.91
CA LEU A 28 42.02 28.96 5.98
C LEU A 28 40.58 28.76 5.47
N LEU A 29 40.32 28.96 4.18
CA LEU A 29 39.01 28.66 3.56
C LEU A 29 38.95 27.25 2.95
N GLY A 30 40.00 26.44 3.13
CA GLY A 30 40.09 25.07 2.62
C GLY A 30 39.53 23.99 3.55
N CYS A 31 38.82 24.36 4.62
CA CYS A 31 38.07 23.39 5.41
C CYS A 31 36.65 23.28 4.82
N GLN A 32 36.53 22.74 3.60
CA GLN A 32 35.27 22.13 3.22
C GLN A 32 35.13 20.90 4.11
N THR A 33 34.27 20.99 5.13
CA THR A 33 33.73 19.79 5.74
C THR A 33 33.17 18.96 4.59
N PRO A 34 33.56 17.68 4.42
CA PRO A 34 32.91 16.84 3.43
C PRO A 34 31.41 16.97 3.67
N ASP A 35 30.65 17.28 2.62
CA ASP A 35 29.20 17.19 2.69
C ASP A 35 28.92 15.75 3.08
N ASP A 36 28.55 15.54 4.36
CA ASP A 36 28.00 14.28 4.78
C ASP A 36 26.80 14.06 3.87
N LEU A 37 26.89 13.02 3.04
CA LEU A 37 25.73 12.46 2.38
C LEU A 37 24.85 11.96 3.52
N ILE A 38 24.04 12.85 4.09
CA ILE A 38 22.96 12.46 5.00
C ILE A 38 22.12 11.51 4.15
N PRO A 39 22.07 10.21 4.48
CA PRO A 39 21.16 9.32 3.77
C PRO A 39 19.79 9.96 3.88
N SER A 40 19.14 10.15 2.72
CA SER A 40 17.80 10.70 2.67
C SER A 40 16.91 9.79 3.50
N THR A 41 16.56 10.25 4.71
CA THR A 41 15.83 9.55 5.77
C THR A 41 16.51 8.26 6.27
N ALA A 42 17.18 8.33 7.42
CA ALA A 42 17.47 7.14 8.22
C ALA A 42 16.13 6.59 8.76
N THR A 43 15.60 5.57 8.09
CA THR A 43 14.49 4.77 8.63
C THR A 43 15.06 3.86 9.72
N ASN A 44 14.23 3.36 10.63
CA ASN A 44 14.66 2.50 11.75
C ASN A 44 15.19 1.10 11.30
N GLY A 45 15.57 0.94 10.04
CA GLY A 45 16.30 -0.20 9.51
C GLY A 45 15.43 -1.40 9.13
N ILE A 46 14.25 -1.59 9.73
CA ILE A 46 13.27 -2.60 9.30
C ILE A 46 12.13 -1.92 8.56
N THR A 47 11.77 -2.46 7.39
CA THR A 47 10.61 -1.98 6.62
C THR A 47 9.35 -2.80 6.94
N SER A 48 9.47 -4.13 6.98
CA SER A 48 8.37 -5.03 7.28
C SER A 48 8.87 -6.36 7.82
N ILE A 49 8.03 -7.03 8.60
CA ILE A 49 8.26 -8.41 9.05
C ILE A 49 7.09 -9.27 8.60
N SER A 50 7.40 -10.41 8.01
CA SER A 50 6.43 -11.42 7.60
C SER A 50 6.64 -12.70 8.41
N ALA A 51 5.54 -13.31 8.87
CA ALA A 51 5.55 -14.64 9.44
C ALA A 51 4.73 -15.61 8.59
N PHE A 52 5.16 -16.87 8.56
CA PHE A 52 4.56 -17.94 7.81
C PHE A 52 4.23 -19.11 8.71
N PHE A 53 3.10 -19.76 8.49
CA PHE A 53 2.84 -21.07 9.06
C PHE A 53 3.74 -22.12 8.41
N THR A 54 4.23 -23.05 9.23
CA THR A 54 5.04 -24.18 8.77
C THR A 54 4.41 -25.51 9.12
N ASP A 55 4.79 -26.56 8.38
CA ASP A 55 4.55 -27.94 8.79
C ASP A 55 5.51 -28.39 9.92
N GLU A 56 5.39 -29.65 10.34
CA GLU A 56 6.27 -30.28 11.34
C GLU A 56 7.74 -30.35 10.89
N ASP A 57 7.98 -30.35 9.58
CA ASP A 57 9.31 -30.40 8.97
C ASP A 57 9.92 -28.99 8.73
N GLY A 58 9.18 -27.92 9.03
CA GLY A 58 9.59 -26.52 8.90
C GLY A 58 9.39 -25.91 7.52
N ASN A 59 8.69 -26.58 6.60
CA ASN A 59 8.35 -26.02 5.29
C ASN A 59 7.14 -25.08 5.41
N ILE A 60 7.14 -23.99 4.63
CA ILE A 60 6.00 -23.07 4.56
C ILE A 60 4.77 -23.80 4.01
N LEU A 61 3.64 -23.71 4.71
CA LEU A 61 2.39 -24.35 4.30
C LEU A 61 1.77 -23.71 3.04
N ASP A 62 1.78 -22.38 2.96
CA ASP A 62 1.30 -21.62 1.80
C ASP A 62 2.03 -20.27 1.73
N GLU A 63 2.80 -20.05 0.66
CA GLU A 63 3.57 -18.82 0.46
C GLU A 63 2.69 -17.59 0.15
N ASN A 64 1.47 -17.81 -0.36
CA ASN A 64 0.56 -16.74 -0.78
C ASN A 64 -0.47 -16.41 0.29
N ASN A 65 -1.13 -17.43 0.86
CA ASN A 65 -2.23 -17.23 1.82
C ASN A 65 -1.79 -17.44 3.29
N GLY A 66 -0.62 -18.04 3.53
CA GLY A 66 -0.06 -18.27 4.86
C GLY A 66 0.91 -17.19 5.33
N LYS A 67 1.03 -16.08 4.60
CA LYS A 67 1.95 -14.97 4.88
C LYS A 67 1.27 -13.84 5.63
N PHE A 68 1.64 -13.64 6.89
CA PHE A 68 1.16 -12.53 7.72
C PHE A 68 2.22 -11.45 7.79
N THR A 69 1.91 -10.25 7.29
CA THR A 69 2.90 -9.16 7.20
C THR A 69 2.52 -7.99 8.10
N ALA A 70 3.46 -7.58 8.95
CA ALA A 70 3.41 -6.35 9.72
C ALA A 70 4.37 -5.32 9.11
N THR A 71 3.86 -4.12 8.83
CA THR A 71 4.70 -2.98 8.46
C THR A 71 5.24 -2.31 9.72
N VAL A 72 6.51 -1.95 9.70
CA VAL A 72 7.17 -1.31 10.84
C VAL A 72 7.16 0.20 10.61
N THR A 73 6.56 0.94 11.55
CA THR A 73 6.56 2.41 11.51
C THR A 73 7.74 2.95 12.31
N ASP A 74 8.40 3.97 11.79
CA ASP A 74 9.51 4.64 12.50
C ASP A 74 9.05 5.15 13.88
N GLY A 75 9.88 4.90 14.88
CA GLY A 75 9.61 5.16 16.29
C GLY A 75 8.82 4.06 17.02
N SER A 76 8.32 3.04 16.31
CA SER A 76 7.72 1.85 16.93
C SER A 76 8.72 0.70 17.02
N TYR A 77 8.88 0.17 18.22
CA TYR A 77 9.73 -0.98 18.49
C TYR A 77 8.94 -2.25 18.88
N ASP A 78 7.60 -2.14 19.06
CA ASP A 78 6.71 -3.29 19.23
C ASP A 78 6.04 -3.62 17.89
N ILE A 79 6.33 -4.81 17.38
CA ILE A 79 5.87 -5.33 16.09
C ILE A 79 4.81 -6.38 16.38
N VAL A 80 3.60 -6.11 15.89
CA VAL A 80 2.44 -7.00 16.06
C VAL A 80 2.11 -7.61 14.72
N ILE A 81 2.27 -8.92 14.61
CA ILE A 81 1.95 -9.67 13.40
C ILE A 81 0.48 -10.07 13.47
N PRO A 82 -0.39 -9.54 12.59
CA PRO A 82 -1.80 -9.89 12.57
C PRO A 82 -1.95 -11.28 11.92
N VAL A 83 -2.17 -12.29 12.75
CA VAL A 83 -2.47 -13.65 12.27
C VAL A 83 -3.97 -13.78 12.10
N SER A 84 -4.41 -14.36 10.99
CA SER A 84 -5.84 -14.56 10.73
C SER A 84 -6.47 -15.52 11.75
N TYR A 85 -7.73 -15.28 12.10
CA TYR A 85 -8.49 -16.14 13.02
C TYR A 85 -8.77 -17.54 12.45
N TYR A 86 -8.99 -17.61 11.14
CA TYR A 86 -9.18 -18.85 10.38
C TYR A 86 -8.04 -19.06 9.39
N TYR A 87 -7.63 -20.31 9.20
CA TYR A 87 -6.63 -20.66 8.19
C TYR A 87 -6.91 -22.03 7.54
N PRO A 88 -7.01 -22.10 6.21
CA PRO A 88 -7.06 -20.98 5.25
C PRO A 88 -8.22 -20.00 5.52
N GLU A 89 -8.12 -18.74 5.06
CA GLU A 89 -9.09 -17.69 5.42
C GLU A 89 -10.54 -18.00 4.96
N ASN A 90 -10.70 -18.87 3.96
CA ASN A 90 -12.00 -19.29 3.44
C ASN A 90 -12.56 -20.56 4.10
N SER A 91 -11.87 -21.16 5.07
CA SER A 91 -12.34 -22.32 5.82
C SER A 91 -12.88 -21.94 7.19
N ASP A 92 -13.53 -22.88 7.86
CA ASP A 92 -13.97 -22.72 9.25
C ASP A 92 -12.94 -23.25 10.27
N ASP A 93 -11.70 -23.50 9.82
CA ASP A 93 -10.64 -24.07 10.65
C ASP A 93 -9.94 -22.99 11.47
N LEU A 94 -10.02 -23.13 12.79
CA LEU A 94 -9.43 -22.18 13.73
C LEU A 94 -7.90 -22.28 13.74
N VAL A 95 -7.22 -21.13 13.74
CA VAL A 95 -5.79 -21.09 14.05
C VAL A 95 -5.57 -21.54 15.49
N THR A 96 -4.72 -22.56 15.66
CA THR A 96 -4.39 -23.12 16.97
C THR A 96 -3.05 -22.61 17.46
N GLU A 97 -2.83 -22.66 18.78
CA GLU A 97 -1.56 -22.27 19.40
C GLU A 97 -0.36 -23.05 18.83
N GLN A 98 -0.56 -24.33 18.47
CA GLN A 98 0.51 -25.17 17.91
C GLN A 98 1.03 -24.62 16.57
N MET A 99 0.16 -24.01 15.76
CA MET A 99 0.54 -23.38 14.50
C MET A 99 1.41 -22.13 14.73
N LEU A 100 1.35 -21.52 15.92
CA LEU A 100 2.11 -20.33 16.28
C LEU A 100 3.47 -20.65 16.92
N VAL A 101 3.71 -21.90 17.35
CA VAL A 101 4.94 -22.29 18.08
C VAL A 101 6.17 -22.34 17.17
N ASN A 102 6.00 -22.64 15.88
CA ASN A 102 7.10 -22.80 14.94
C ASN A 102 6.91 -21.91 13.70
N MET A 103 6.60 -20.63 13.90
CA MET A 103 6.41 -19.74 12.75
C MET A 103 7.76 -19.39 12.12
N ARG A 104 7.84 -19.48 10.79
CA ARG A 104 9.00 -18.99 10.04
C ARG A 104 8.87 -17.49 9.89
N VAL A 105 9.88 -16.72 10.28
CA VAL A 105 9.84 -15.25 10.27
C VAL A 105 10.92 -14.67 9.37
N GLU A 106 10.52 -13.78 8.48
CA GLU A 106 11.41 -13.08 7.55
C GLU A 106 11.23 -11.56 7.73
N ALA A 107 12.35 -10.83 7.78
CA ALA A 107 12.34 -9.38 7.88
C ALA A 107 12.94 -8.76 6.62
N VAL A 108 12.32 -7.69 6.13
CA VAL A 108 12.85 -6.85 5.05
C VAL A 108 13.62 -5.70 5.69
N LEU A 109 14.93 -5.69 5.45
CA LEU A 109 15.87 -4.73 6.02
C LEU A 109 16.28 -3.68 4.99
N GLY A 110 16.53 -2.46 5.48
CA GLY A 110 17.19 -1.41 4.71
C GLY A 110 18.68 -1.67 4.51
N ASP A 111 19.32 -0.86 3.67
CA ASP A 111 20.75 -1.00 3.37
C ASP A 111 21.60 -0.90 4.64
N ASN A 112 22.67 -1.71 4.73
CA ASN A 112 23.63 -1.69 5.84
C ASN A 112 23.05 -1.93 7.25
N VAL A 113 21.84 -2.49 7.34
CA VAL A 113 21.19 -2.87 8.60
C VAL A 113 21.54 -4.31 8.96
N MET A 114 21.77 -4.59 10.25
CA MET A 114 21.99 -5.95 10.76
C MET A 114 20.99 -6.29 11.85
N ILE A 115 20.54 -7.55 11.86
CA ILE A 115 19.70 -8.13 12.90
C ILE A 115 20.49 -9.17 13.68
N SER A 116 20.32 -9.17 15.01
CA SER A 116 20.86 -10.20 15.89
C SER A 116 19.95 -10.41 17.10
N PRO A 117 19.62 -11.65 17.48
CA PRO A 117 19.87 -12.91 16.76
C PRO A 117 19.05 -13.01 15.46
N SER A 118 19.38 -13.97 14.59
CA SER A 118 18.65 -14.21 13.34
C SER A 118 17.19 -14.61 13.59
N LEU A 119 16.26 -13.98 12.87
CA LEU A 119 14.86 -14.37 12.83
C LEU A 119 14.72 -15.52 11.84
N LEU A 120 14.38 -16.72 12.33
CA LEU A 120 14.24 -17.90 11.47
C LEU A 120 13.00 -18.70 11.87
N TYR A 121 13.03 -19.38 13.00
CA TYR A 121 11.87 -20.04 13.60
C TYR A 121 11.60 -19.44 14.98
N LEU A 122 10.40 -18.89 15.16
CA LEU A 122 10.00 -18.22 16.39
C LEU A 122 8.73 -18.82 16.95
N ASP A 123 8.68 -18.92 18.26
CA ASP A 123 7.46 -19.22 19.00
C ASP A 123 6.72 -17.92 19.29
N LEU A 124 5.65 -17.71 18.53
CA LEU A 124 4.76 -16.55 18.62
C LEU A 124 3.39 -16.93 19.19
N SER A 125 3.30 -18.04 19.92
CA SER A 125 2.07 -18.42 20.64
C SER A 125 1.56 -17.30 21.54
N SER A 126 0.26 -17.31 21.80
CA SER A 126 -0.44 -16.19 22.46
C SER A 126 0.24 -15.76 23.75
N GLY A 127 0.65 -14.48 23.80
CA GLY A 127 1.29 -13.88 24.97
C GLY A 127 2.82 -14.02 25.03
N LYS A 128 3.45 -14.77 24.11
CA LYS A 128 4.91 -14.77 23.98
C LYS A 128 5.37 -13.58 23.14
N LYS A 129 6.56 -13.10 23.47
CA LYS A 129 7.25 -12.02 22.76
C LYS A 129 8.67 -12.47 22.48
N TYR A 130 9.15 -12.17 21.28
CA TYR A 130 10.53 -12.38 20.90
C TYR A 130 11.26 -11.04 20.85
N THR A 131 12.44 -10.96 21.44
CA THR A 131 13.25 -9.74 21.46
C THR A 131 14.49 -9.93 20.59
N PHE A 132 14.81 -8.91 19.81
CA PHE A 132 16.00 -8.91 18.96
C PHE A 132 16.50 -7.48 18.76
N THR A 133 17.76 -7.38 18.36
CA THR A 133 18.46 -6.12 18.21
C THR A 133 18.69 -5.82 16.73
N VAL A 134 18.44 -4.58 16.35
CA VAL A 134 18.72 -4.04 15.02
C VAL A 134 19.82 -3.00 15.15
N VAL A 135 20.86 -3.14 14.35
CA VAL A 135 21.88 -2.10 14.17
C VAL A 135 21.57 -1.39 12.86
N ASP A 136 21.20 -0.11 12.94
CA ASP A 136 20.80 0.68 11.78
C ASP A 136 21.99 1.20 10.94
N GLN A 137 21.68 1.95 9.89
CA GLN A 137 22.67 2.59 9.02
C GLN A 137 23.63 3.53 9.76
N MET A 138 23.12 4.21 10.79
CA MET A 138 23.86 5.14 11.64
C MET A 138 24.60 4.44 12.78
N LYS A 139 24.63 3.09 12.79
CA LYS A 139 25.20 2.25 13.84
C LYS A 139 24.54 2.45 15.20
N GLN A 140 23.32 2.98 15.24
CA GLN A 140 22.51 2.99 16.44
C GLN A 140 21.92 1.61 16.67
N VAL A 141 21.75 1.29 17.95
CA VAL A 141 21.26 -0.02 18.40
C VAL A 141 19.83 0.17 18.88
N HIS A 142 18.90 -0.54 18.25
CA HIS A 142 17.48 -0.53 18.59
C HIS A 142 17.04 -1.91 19.02
N GLU A 143 16.30 -1.99 20.12
CA GLU A 143 15.72 -3.25 20.61
C GLU A 143 14.27 -3.33 20.15
N TYR A 144 13.92 -4.43 19.48
CA TYR A 144 12.60 -4.70 18.95
C TYR A 144 11.95 -5.88 19.65
N THR A 145 10.62 -5.81 19.80
CA THR A 145 9.79 -6.92 20.25
C THR A 145 8.85 -7.36 19.14
N ILE A 146 8.78 -8.66 18.85
CA ILE A 146 7.78 -9.25 17.94
C ILE A 146 6.80 -10.08 18.75
N ARG A 147 5.51 -9.96 18.42
CA ARG A 147 4.44 -10.81 18.92
C ARG A 147 3.42 -11.08 17.81
N ALA A 148 2.80 -12.26 17.81
CA ALA A 148 1.61 -12.50 17.01
C ALA A 148 0.35 -12.08 17.78
N GLU A 149 -0.65 -11.63 17.04
CA GLU A 149 -1.99 -11.38 17.56
C GLU A 149 -3.00 -11.98 16.59
N ILE A 150 -3.86 -12.85 17.10
CA ILE A 150 -4.94 -13.43 16.29
C ILE A 150 -6.01 -12.37 16.09
N THR A 151 -6.27 -12.04 14.83
CA THR A 151 -7.18 -10.97 14.41
C THR A 151 -8.25 -11.50 13.48
N LYS A 152 -9.45 -10.94 13.61
CA LYS A 152 -10.56 -11.24 12.70
C LYS A 152 -10.45 -10.40 11.44
N SER A 153 -10.80 -10.98 10.29
CA SER A 153 -10.75 -10.29 9.01
C SER A 153 -11.61 -9.03 9.01
N ALA A 154 -11.06 -7.97 8.42
CA ALA A 154 -11.76 -6.70 8.19
C ALA A 154 -12.40 -6.64 6.78
N ALA A 155 -12.26 -7.70 5.98
CA ALA A 155 -12.84 -7.78 4.65
C ALA A 155 -14.38 -7.78 4.74
N CYS A 156 -15.00 -6.88 3.98
CA CYS A 156 -16.46 -6.68 3.94
C CYS A 156 -16.95 -6.43 2.50
N ALA A 157 -16.34 -7.09 1.52
CA ALA A 157 -16.71 -6.93 0.12
C ALA A 157 -17.88 -7.84 -0.28
N ILE A 158 -18.68 -7.37 -1.24
CA ILE A 158 -19.54 -8.24 -2.06
C ILE A 158 -18.71 -8.63 -3.28
N GLU A 159 -18.38 -9.91 -3.39
CA GLU A 159 -17.58 -10.46 -4.49
C GLU A 159 -18.45 -10.80 -5.71
N GLU A 160 -19.67 -11.28 -5.46
CA GLU A 160 -20.63 -11.65 -6.50
C GLU A 160 -22.05 -11.27 -6.06
N PHE A 161 -22.88 -10.88 -7.02
CA PHE A 161 -24.28 -10.55 -6.78
C PHE A 161 -25.11 -10.86 -8.04
N ASN A 162 -26.09 -11.74 -7.94
CA ASN A 162 -26.85 -12.27 -9.06
C ASN A 162 -28.35 -12.32 -8.73
N LEU A 163 -29.19 -12.08 -9.74
CA LEU A 163 -30.63 -12.33 -9.67
C LEU A 163 -30.95 -13.56 -10.53
N PRO A 164 -31.03 -14.77 -9.95
CA PRO A 164 -31.22 -16.00 -10.71
C PRO A 164 -32.55 -16.04 -11.48
N GLY A 165 -33.61 -15.41 -10.95
CA GLY A 165 -34.94 -15.36 -11.58
C GLY A 165 -34.93 -14.82 -13.01
N PHE A 166 -33.98 -13.92 -13.33
CA PHE A 166 -33.79 -13.33 -14.65
C PHE A 166 -32.41 -13.63 -15.26
N SER A 167 -31.61 -14.49 -14.64
CA SER A 167 -30.21 -14.75 -15.04
C SER A 167 -29.37 -13.47 -15.18
N ILE A 168 -29.61 -12.47 -14.31
CA ILE A 168 -28.86 -11.21 -14.31
C ILE A 168 -27.67 -11.34 -13.37
N SER A 169 -26.47 -11.07 -13.88
CA SER A 169 -25.29 -10.89 -13.05
C SER A 169 -25.02 -9.41 -12.84
N GLY A 170 -24.92 -8.99 -11.58
CA GLY A 170 -24.70 -7.61 -11.19
C GLY A 170 -23.26 -7.17 -11.46
N VAL A 171 -23.10 -5.98 -12.02
CA VAL A 171 -21.78 -5.38 -12.23
C VAL A 171 -21.39 -4.62 -10.96
N ILE A 172 -20.41 -5.16 -10.24
CA ILE A 172 -19.93 -4.60 -8.97
C ILE A 172 -18.85 -3.56 -9.23
N ASN A 173 -19.08 -2.35 -8.75
CA ASN A 173 -18.07 -1.29 -8.68
C ASN A 173 -17.63 -1.16 -7.22
N GLU A 174 -16.51 -1.81 -6.90
CA GLU A 174 -16.00 -1.90 -5.54
C GLU A 174 -15.49 -0.57 -5.00
N SER A 175 -14.97 0.31 -5.86
CA SER A 175 -14.49 1.65 -5.47
C SER A 175 -15.63 2.56 -5.03
N ASN A 176 -16.78 2.48 -5.70
CA ASN A 176 -17.96 3.30 -5.39
C ASN A 176 -18.98 2.57 -4.51
N LYS A 177 -18.74 1.29 -4.19
CA LYS A 177 -19.69 0.41 -3.47
C LYS A 177 -21.08 0.41 -4.12
N THR A 178 -21.10 0.29 -5.45
CA THR A 178 -22.38 0.23 -6.21
C THR A 178 -22.45 -1.04 -7.03
N ILE A 179 -23.62 -1.66 -7.10
CA ILE A 179 -23.89 -2.81 -7.95
C ILE A 179 -24.92 -2.40 -8.99
N SER A 180 -24.61 -2.60 -10.28
CA SER A 180 -25.50 -2.23 -11.37
C SER A 180 -26.14 -3.48 -11.98
N LEU A 181 -27.46 -3.55 -11.94
CA LEU A 181 -28.26 -4.62 -12.52
C LEU A 181 -28.73 -4.19 -13.91
N VAL A 182 -28.16 -4.77 -14.96
CA VAL A 182 -28.48 -4.40 -16.34
C VAL A 182 -29.66 -5.23 -16.84
N SER A 183 -30.87 -4.66 -16.78
CA SER A 183 -32.07 -5.32 -17.33
C SER A 183 -33.17 -4.32 -17.71
N ALA A 184 -33.99 -4.72 -18.67
CA ALA A 184 -35.24 -4.06 -19.06
C ALA A 184 -36.47 -4.66 -18.37
N ASP A 185 -36.35 -5.85 -17.77
CA ASP A 185 -37.45 -6.59 -17.13
C ASP A 185 -37.91 -5.91 -15.84
N ASP A 186 -39.11 -6.21 -15.40
CA ASP A 186 -39.67 -5.67 -14.16
C ASP A 186 -39.18 -6.49 -12.95
N LEU A 187 -38.41 -5.87 -12.05
CA LEU A 187 -37.73 -6.54 -10.92
C LEU A 187 -38.42 -6.24 -9.58
N THR A 188 -39.75 -6.32 -9.54
CA THR A 188 -40.53 -5.88 -8.35
C THR A 188 -40.36 -6.76 -7.11
N SER A 189 -39.97 -8.02 -7.27
CA SER A 189 -39.91 -8.98 -6.16
C SER A 189 -38.97 -10.14 -6.50
N GLU A 190 -37.67 -9.91 -6.35
CA GLU A 190 -36.65 -10.92 -6.65
C GLU A 190 -35.81 -11.26 -5.43
N LEU A 191 -35.33 -12.51 -5.39
CA LEU A 191 -34.27 -12.94 -4.49
C LEU A 191 -32.93 -12.75 -5.17
N ALA A 192 -31.89 -12.43 -4.40
CA ALA A 192 -30.52 -12.39 -4.90
C ALA A 192 -29.68 -13.54 -4.33
N GLU A 193 -28.80 -14.05 -5.17
CA GLU A 193 -27.66 -14.86 -4.76
C GLU A 193 -26.44 -13.95 -4.69
N PHE A 194 -25.60 -14.15 -3.68
CA PHE A 194 -24.42 -13.33 -3.49
C PHE A 194 -23.28 -14.13 -2.87
N LYS A 195 -22.06 -13.63 -3.06
CA LYS A 195 -20.86 -14.12 -2.41
C LYS A 195 -20.19 -12.94 -1.70
N LEU A 196 -19.91 -13.10 -0.41
CA LEU A 196 -19.23 -12.09 0.40
C LEU A 196 -17.79 -12.50 0.65
N SER A 197 -16.99 -11.54 1.16
CA SER A 197 -15.73 -11.87 1.82
C SER A 197 -15.92 -12.95 2.90
N PRO A 198 -14.90 -13.80 3.16
CA PRO A 198 -15.00 -14.87 4.13
C PRO A 198 -15.50 -14.41 5.50
N HIS A 199 -16.48 -15.13 6.05
CA HIS A 199 -17.12 -14.88 7.35
C HIS A 199 -17.78 -13.49 7.52
N ALA A 200 -17.93 -12.72 6.43
CA ALA A 200 -18.71 -11.49 6.45
C ALA A 200 -20.22 -11.79 6.45
N THR A 201 -21.02 -10.83 6.92
CA THR A 201 -22.49 -10.92 6.96
C THR A 201 -23.11 -9.73 6.24
N ILE A 202 -24.32 -9.88 5.71
CA ILE A 202 -25.05 -8.83 4.98
C ILE A 202 -26.40 -8.56 5.64
N SER A 203 -26.83 -7.29 5.66
CA SER A 203 -28.14 -6.88 6.18
C SER A 203 -28.71 -5.68 5.40
N PRO A 204 -30.00 -5.69 5.03
CA PRO A 204 -30.92 -6.83 5.07
C PRO A 204 -30.44 -7.99 4.17
N ASP A 205 -30.89 -9.22 4.42
CA ASP A 205 -30.46 -10.40 3.65
C ASP A 205 -31.28 -10.55 2.35
N PRO A 206 -30.68 -10.33 1.17
CA PRO A 206 -31.41 -10.38 -0.10
C PRO A 206 -31.68 -11.81 -0.60
N SER A 207 -31.12 -12.84 0.05
CA SER A 207 -31.41 -14.25 -0.25
C SER A 207 -32.60 -14.79 0.55
N ALA A 208 -32.94 -14.15 1.66
CA ALA A 208 -34.03 -14.57 2.55
C ALA A 208 -35.36 -13.88 2.23
N THR A 209 -35.32 -12.60 1.83
CA THR A 209 -36.52 -11.80 1.56
C THR A 209 -36.49 -11.25 0.14
N PRO A 210 -37.55 -11.44 -0.67
CA PRO A 210 -37.66 -10.83 -1.99
C PRO A 210 -37.71 -9.30 -1.89
N LEU A 211 -36.96 -8.61 -2.76
CA LEU A 211 -36.84 -7.16 -2.77
C LEU A 211 -37.21 -6.58 -4.15
N ASN A 212 -37.60 -5.31 -4.15
CA ASN A 212 -37.91 -4.56 -5.37
C ASN A 212 -36.65 -3.87 -5.92
N TYR A 213 -36.00 -4.49 -6.89
CA TYR A 213 -34.80 -3.95 -7.52
C TYR A 213 -35.08 -2.92 -8.63
N ASN A 214 -36.34 -2.56 -8.89
CA ASN A 214 -36.62 -1.36 -9.69
C ASN A 214 -36.28 -0.07 -8.94
N GLU A 215 -36.23 -0.14 -7.61
CA GLU A 215 -35.78 0.92 -6.72
C GLU A 215 -34.38 0.62 -6.21
N GLU A 216 -33.68 1.66 -5.74
CA GLU A 216 -32.35 1.48 -5.15
C GLU A 216 -32.46 0.68 -3.85
N GLN A 217 -31.71 -0.43 -3.77
CA GLN A 217 -31.61 -1.25 -2.57
C GLN A 217 -30.27 -0.99 -1.89
N ILE A 218 -30.28 -0.85 -0.56
CA ILE A 218 -29.08 -0.58 0.23
C ILE A 218 -28.80 -1.78 1.12
N PHE A 219 -27.59 -2.32 1.04
CA PHE A 219 -27.12 -3.41 1.87
C PHE A 219 -25.90 -2.99 2.66
N THR A 220 -25.81 -3.44 3.90
CA THR A 220 -24.63 -3.25 4.74
C THR A 220 -23.94 -4.59 4.94
N VAL A 221 -22.71 -4.71 4.46
CA VAL A 221 -21.85 -5.85 4.73
C VAL A 221 -21.02 -5.54 5.97
N THR A 222 -21.10 -6.41 6.96
CA THR A 222 -20.30 -6.33 8.20
C THR A 222 -19.22 -7.41 8.15
N ALA A 223 -17.96 -6.98 8.28
CA ALA A 223 -16.81 -7.89 8.32
C ALA A 223 -16.85 -8.80 9.55
N HIS A 224 -16.04 -9.86 9.54
CA HIS A 224 -15.93 -10.79 10.67
C HIS A 224 -15.51 -10.11 11.98
N ASN A 225 -14.72 -9.03 11.92
CA ASN A 225 -14.35 -8.26 13.10
C ASN A 225 -15.52 -7.51 13.77
N GLY A 226 -16.68 -7.43 13.12
CA GLY A 226 -17.91 -6.79 13.64
C GLY A 226 -17.86 -5.25 13.66
N THR A 227 -16.72 -4.63 13.40
CA THR A 227 -16.53 -3.17 13.46
C THR A 227 -16.46 -2.55 12.08
N THR A 228 -15.85 -3.25 11.13
CA THR A 228 -15.70 -2.77 9.75
C THR A 228 -16.95 -3.08 8.95
N GLN A 229 -17.52 -2.05 8.33
CA GLN A 229 -18.75 -2.15 7.56
C GLN A 229 -18.58 -1.44 6.23
N ALA A 230 -19.22 -1.98 5.19
CA ALA A 230 -19.33 -1.38 3.88
C ALA A 230 -20.78 -1.35 3.44
N THR A 231 -21.25 -0.18 2.99
CA THR A 231 -22.61 0.01 2.50
C THR A 231 -22.61 -0.02 0.98
N TYR A 232 -23.33 -0.98 0.40
CA TYR A 232 -23.50 -1.15 -1.03
C TYR A 232 -24.87 -0.64 -1.49
N THR A 233 -24.88 0.09 -2.60
CA THR A 233 -26.12 0.50 -3.27
C THR A 233 -26.31 -0.30 -4.56
N VAL A 234 -27.38 -1.08 -4.61
CA VAL A 234 -27.78 -1.85 -5.79
C VAL A 234 -28.80 -1.04 -6.57
N LYS A 235 -28.51 -0.80 -7.85
CA LYS A 235 -29.35 -0.02 -8.74
C LYS A 235 -29.61 -0.77 -10.03
N LYS A 236 -30.84 -0.72 -10.50
CA LYS A 236 -31.16 -1.10 -11.87
C LYS A 236 -30.62 -0.04 -12.82
N SER A 237 -29.84 -0.49 -13.79
CA SER A 237 -29.31 0.36 -14.85
C SER A 237 -29.88 -0.13 -16.17
N MET A 238 -30.73 0.68 -16.79
CA MET A 238 -31.11 0.47 -18.18
C MET A 238 -30.25 1.38 -19.05
N PRO A 239 -29.44 0.86 -19.97
CA PRO A 239 -28.82 1.72 -20.97
C PRO A 239 -29.92 2.37 -21.82
N ASP A 240 -29.80 3.68 -22.06
CA ASP A 240 -30.78 4.41 -22.87
C ASP A 240 -30.96 3.73 -24.22
N LYS A 241 -32.20 3.36 -24.53
CA LYS A 241 -32.54 2.84 -25.86
C LYS A 241 -32.52 4.00 -26.85
N ILE A 242 -31.51 4.05 -27.69
CA ILE A 242 -31.51 4.97 -28.85
C ILE A 242 -32.40 4.37 -29.95
N SER A 243 -33.25 5.21 -30.57
CA SER A 243 -34.21 4.79 -31.59
C SER A 243 -33.55 4.15 -32.81
N SER A 244 -32.32 4.55 -33.12
CA SER A 244 -31.40 3.93 -34.07
C SER A 244 -30.01 4.55 -33.91
N GLY A 245 -28.98 3.91 -34.47
CA GLY A 245 -27.64 4.50 -34.62
C GLY A 245 -26.65 4.17 -33.51
N ILE A 246 -25.62 5.03 -33.36
CA ILE A 246 -24.53 4.92 -32.38
C ILE A 246 -24.75 6.00 -31.31
N ARG A 247 -24.51 5.68 -30.03
CA ARG A 247 -24.69 6.62 -28.92
C ARG A 247 -23.85 7.90 -29.15
N PRO A 248 -24.41 9.11 -28.97
CA PRO A 248 -23.63 10.34 -29.03
C PRO A 248 -22.41 10.26 -28.11
N GLY A 249 -21.22 10.49 -28.66
CA GLY A 249 -19.95 10.43 -27.91
C GLY A 249 -19.32 9.04 -27.76
N SER A 250 -19.95 7.95 -28.21
CA SER A 250 -19.32 6.62 -28.20
C SER A 250 -18.46 6.33 -29.43
N ALA A 251 -18.47 7.22 -30.42
CA ALA A 251 -17.64 7.09 -31.62
C ALA A 251 -16.21 7.59 -31.34
N LYS A 252 -15.22 6.73 -31.59
CA LYS A 252 -13.81 7.12 -31.66
C LYS A 252 -13.46 7.41 -33.12
N ILE A 253 -13.07 8.64 -33.42
CA ILE A 253 -12.59 9.00 -34.76
C ILE A 253 -11.24 8.31 -34.97
N LEU A 254 -11.19 7.33 -35.88
CA LEU A 254 -9.95 6.62 -36.22
C LEU A 254 -9.16 7.34 -37.33
N PHE A 255 -9.87 8.03 -38.22
CA PHE A 255 -9.27 8.82 -39.28
C PHE A 255 -10.18 10.01 -39.61
N ALA A 256 -9.56 11.15 -39.92
CA ALA A 256 -10.21 12.31 -40.51
C ALA A 256 -9.31 12.76 -41.66
N LYS A 257 -9.87 12.90 -42.87
CA LYS A 257 -9.15 13.41 -44.03
C LYS A 257 -9.77 14.71 -44.50
N LYS A 258 -8.94 15.73 -44.74
CA LYS A 258 -9.37 17.00 -45.34
C LYS A 258 -9.26 16.92 -46.85
N LEU A 259 -10.39 16.89 -47.56
CA LEU A 259 -10.46 16.67 -49.01
C LEU A 259 -9.58 17.63 -49.83
N ILE A 260 -9.57 18.92 -49.48
CA ILE A 260 -8.80 19.94 -50.21
C ILE A 260 -7.32 19.90 -49.82
N ALA A 261 -7.03 19.75 -48.53
CA ALA A 261 -5.65 19.83 -48.03
C ALA A 261 -4.84 18.53 -48.22
N GLU A 262 -5.50 17.38 -48.30
CA GLU A 262 -4.82 16.07 -48.25
C GLU A 262 -5.16 15.15 -49.42
N LEU A 263 -6.19 15.45 -50.22
CA LEU A 263 -6.66 14.60 -51.32
C LEU A 263 -6.78 15.33 -52.66
N GLY A 264 -6.38 16.61 -52.72
CA GLY A 264 -6.32 17.38 -53.97
C GLY A 264 -7.69 17.61 -54.62
N ALA A 265 -8.78 17.64 -53.84
CA ALA A 265 -10.10 17.96 -54.38
C ALA A 265 -10.10 19.39 -54.96
N PRO A 266 -10.70 19.60 -56.15
CA PRO A 266 -10.70 20.90 -56.80
C PRO A 266 -11.41 21.92 -55.92
N VAL A 267 -10.77 23.08 -55.71
CA VAL A 267 -11.42 24.22 -55.07
C VAL A 267 -12.54 24.69 -55.99
N SER A 268 -13.79 24.63 -55.53
CA SER A 268 -14.89 25.30 -56.22
C SER A 268 -14.61 26.79 -56.16
N ASN A 269 -14.17 27.35 -57.29
CA ASN A 269 -14.00 28.78 -57.46
C ASN A 269 -15.41 29.42 -57.51
N PRO A 270 -15.65 30.55 -56.81
CA PRO A 270 -16.95 31.22 -56.79
C PRO A 270 -17.39 31.72 -58.18
#